data_AF-J8PHC1-F1
#
_entry.id   AF-J8PHC1-F1
#
_cell.length_a   1.000
_cell.length_b   1.000
_cell.length_c   1.000
_cell.angle_alpha   90.00
_cell.angle_beta   90.00
_cell.angle_gamma   90.00
#
_symmetry.space_group_name_H-M   'P 1'
#
loop_
_entity.id
_entity.type
_entity.pdbx_description
1 polymer ?
#
loop_
_entity_poly.entity_id
_entity_poly.type
_entity_poly.pdbx_seq_one_letter_code
_entity_poly.pdbx_strand_id
1 'polypeptide(L)'
;MKDNKTSNNLTKHVETARSVVDGLIESLGWIELNYRCERQCDWDEVCYTPSWGPSPMGMFEPGSHNGGFGTHFDESRQRLVINNELQCIKISNLMANRRH
;
A
#
# COMPACT_ATOMS: atom_id res chain seq x y z
N MET A 1 -31.33 15.57 33.63
CA MET A 1 -31.94 15.72 32.28
C MET A 1 -30.98 16.45 31.32
N LYS A 2 -29.66 16.27 31.47
CA LYS A 2 -28.61 16.87 30.59
C LYS A 2 -27.86 15.82 29.78
N ASP A 3 -28.34 14.58 29.79
CA ASP A 3 -27.46 13.42 29.56
C ASP A 3 -27.59 12.87 28.13
N ASN A 4 -28.76 13.00 27.50
CA ASN A 4 -29.02 12.39 26.19
C ASN A 4 -28.53 13.26 25.01
N LYS A 5 -28.70 14.59 25.10
CA LYS A 5 -28.28 15.52 24.03
C LYS A 5 -26.75 15.67 23.94
N THR A 6 -26.08 15.65 25.09
CA THR A 6 -24.63 15.76 25.20
C THR A 6 -23.94 14.50 24.69
N SER A 7 -24.46 13.32 25.06
CA SER A 7 -23.98 12.02 24.55
C SER A 7 -24.14 11.92 23.03
N ASN A 8 -25.30 12.28 22.48
CA ASN A 8 -25.53 12.25 21.03
C ASN A 8 -24.61 13.20 20.25
N ASN A 9 -24.32 14.39 20.79
CA ASN A 9 -23.37 15.31 20.15
C ASN A 9 -21.93 14.76 20.17
N LEU A 10 -21.50 14.16 21.28
CA LEU A 10 -20.19 13.51 21.39
C LEU A 10 -20.04 12.38 20.37
N THR A 11 -21.03 11.48 20.27
CA THR A 11 -21.02 10.39 19.29
C THR A 11 -20.91 10.93 17.86
N LYS A 12 -21.70 11.96 17.53
CA LYS A 12 -21.67 12.60 16.20
C LYS A 12 -20.30 13.20 15.88
N HIS A 13 -19.65 13.85 16.84
CA HIS A 13 -18.31 14.41 16.64
C HIS A 13 -17.26 13.32 16.42
N VAL A 14 -17.34 12.21 17.17
CA VAL A 14 -16.43 11.07 17.00
C VAL A 14 -16.63 10.41 15.64
N GLU A 15 -17.87 10.18 15.21
CA GLU A 15 -18.18 9.64 13.89
C GLU A 15 -17.69 10.55 12.76
N THR A 16 -17.83 11.86 12.93
CA THR A 16 -17.34 12.84 11.93
C THR A 16 -15.81 12.79 11.84
N ALA A 17 -15.12 12.79 12.98
CA ALA A 17 -13.66 12.68 13.00
C ALA A 17 -13.19 11.38 12.36
N ARG A 18 -13.86 10.25 12.65
CA ARG A 18 -13.57 8.96 12.02
C ARG A 18 -13.73 9.01 10.51
N SER A 19 -14.85 9.54 10.02
CA SER A 19 -15.09 9.67 8.58
C SER A 19 -14.05 10.54 7.88
N VAL A 20 -13.58 11.62 8.52
CA VAL A 20 -12.52 12.47 7.97
C VAL A 20 -11.18 11.73 7.92
N VAL A 21 -10.85 10.97 8.96
CA VAL A 21 -9.62 10.17 9.00
C VAL A 21 -9.65 9.05 7.95
N ASP A 22 -10.77 8.34 7.82
CA ASP A 22 -10.94 7.27 6.83
C ASP A 22 -10.80 7.84 5.40
N GLY A 23 -11.42 8.99 5.12
CA GLY A 23 -11.27 9.66 3.82
C GLY A 23 -9.84 10.16 3.54
N LEU A 24 -9.11 10.58 4.57
CA LEU A 24 -7.70 10.95 4.44
C LEU A 24 -6.82 9.73 4.13
N ILE A 25 -7.04 8.62 4.83
CA ILE A 25 -6.33 7.35 4.60
C ILE A 25 -6.53 6.86 3.16
N GLU A 26 -7.78 6.90 2.68
CA GLU A 26 -8.12 6.53 1.31
C GLU A 26 -7.44 7.46 0.29
N SER A 27 -7.52 8.78 0.51
CA SER A 27 -6.93 9.78 -0.39
C SER A 27 -5.40 9.68 -0.48
N LEU A 28 -4.74 9.39 0.65
CA LEU A 28 -3.28 9.25 0.70
C LEU A 28 -2.80 7.92 0.10
N GLY A 29 -3.66 6.92 -0.04
CA GLY A 29 -3.24 5.60 -0.48
C GLY A 29 -2.18 5.00 0.44
N TRP A 30 -2.36 5.10 1.76
CA TRP A 30 -1.29 4.76 2.71
C TRP A 30 -0.88 3.28 2.60
N ILE A 31 0.41 3.02 2.38
CA ILE A 31 0.94 1.69 2.02
C ILE A 31 0.49 0.60 3.01
N GLU A 32 0.71 0.83 4.31
CA GLU A 32 0.36 -0.14 5.37
C GLU A 32 -1.12 -0.55 5.42
N LEU A 33 -2.01 0.29 4.87
CA LEU A 33 -3.46 0.10 4.95
C LEU A 33 -4.03 -0.43 3.64
N ASN A 34 -3.52 0.07 2.51
CA ASN A 34 -4.10 -0.17 1.18
C ASN A 34 -3.28 -1.13 0.30
N TYR A 35 -2.06 -1.48 0.69
CA TYR A 35 -1.20 -2.36 -0.10
C TYR A 35 -1.03 -3.69 0.63
N ARG A 36 -1.67 -4.73 0.10
CA ARG A 36 -1.71 -6.06 0.71
C ARG A 36 -1.57 -7.10 -0.37
N CYS A 37 -1.04 -8.26 0.01
CA CYS A 37 -1.00 -9.37 -0.91
C CYS A 37 -2.39 -9.90 -1.19
N GLU A 38 -2.63 -10.27 -2.45
CA GLU A 38 -3.89 -10.89 -2.90
C GLU A 38 -4.27 -12.12 -2.07
N ARG A 39 -3.27 -12.77 -1.47
CA ARG A 39 -3.42 -13.90 -0.56
C ARG A 39 -2.49 -13.77 0.64
N GLN A 40 -2.79 -14.57 1.67
CA GLN A 40 -1.81 -14.88 2.70
C GLN A 40 -0.64 -15.64 2.07
N CYS A 41 0.58 -15.15 2.32
CA CYS A 41 1.80 -15.79 1.83
C CYS A 41 2.07 -17.09 2.59
N ASP A 42 2.70 -18.04 1.91
CA ASP A 42 3.15 -19.28 2.52
C ASP A 42 4.34 -19.04 3.46
N TRP A 43 4.73 -20.04 4.24
CA TRP A 43 5.80 -19.92 5.23
C TRP A 43 7.17 -19.57 4.61
N ASP A 44 7.40 -19.94 3.34
CA ASP A 44 8.63 -19.64 2.58
C ASP A 44 8.51 -18.41 1.68
N GLU A 45 7.46 -17.61 1.87
CA GLU A 45 7.15 -16.44 1.07
C GLU A 45 7.01 -15.17 1.93
N VAL A 46 7.22 -14.02 1.29
CA VAL A 46 6.99 -12.71 1.90
C VAL A 46 6.11 -11.87 0.99
N CYS A 47 5.24 -11.06 1.58
CA CYS A 47 4.48 -10.07 0.84
C CYS A 47 5.42 -8.96 0.41
N TYR A 48 5.71 -8.89 -0.89
CA TYR A 48 6.73 -7.99 -1.40
C TYR A 48 6.10 -6.70 -1.92
N THR A 49 6.54 -5.57 -1.36
CA THR A 49 6.24 -4.23 -1.87
C THR A 49 7.40 -3.76 -2.74
N PRO A 50 7.20 -3.59 -4.06
CA PRO A 50 8.20 -2.99 -4.92
C PRO A 50 8.62 -1.61 -4.43
N SER A 51 9.88 -1.24 -4.65
CA SER A 51 10.40 0.08 -4.26
C SER A 51 11.05 0.77 -5.45
N TRP A 52 10.99 2.10 -5.46
CA TRP A 52 11.75 2.93 -6.40
C TRP A 52 13.23 3.11 -5.98
N GLY A 53 13.69 2.37 -4.98
CA GLY A 53 15.04 2.42 -4.43
C GLY A 53 15.78 1.08 -4.54
N PRO A 54 16.94 0.94 -3.87
CA PRO A 54 17.67 -0.32 -3.81
C PRO A 54 16.78 -1.39 -3.17
N SER A 55 16.38 -2.37 -3.98
CA SER A 55 15.62 -3.54 -3.55
C SER A 55 16.37 -4.81 -3.95
N PRO A 56 16.20 -5.93 -3.22
CA PRO A 56 16.66 -7.23 -3.67
C PRO A 56 16.17 -7.62 -5.08
N MET A 57 15.11 -6.99 -5.61
CA MET A 57 14.60 -7.23 -6.96
C MET A 57 15.04 -6.14 -7.97
N GLY A 58 15.98 -5.27 -7.60
CA GLY A 58 16.45 -4.16 -8.42
C GLY A 58 15.73 -2.84 -8.20
N MET A 59 16.32 -1.76 -8.69
CA MET A 59 15.75 -0.40 -8.64
C MET A 59 15.04 -0.11 -9.96
N PHE A 60 13.77 0.29 -9.89
CA PHE A 60 13.01 0.72 -11.06
C PHE A 60 13.16 2.22 -11.29
N GLU A 61 13.40 2.63 -12.53
CA GLU A 61 13.49 4.05 -12.89
C GLU A 61 12.08 4.69 -12.83
N PRO A 62 11.84 5.69 -11.96
CA PRO A 62 10.49 6.22 -11.74
C PRO A 62 9.84 6.83 -12.98
N GLY A 63 10.65 7.29 -13.94
CA GLY A 63 10.22 7.86 -15.23
C GLY A 63 10.10 6.85 -16.36
N SER A 64 10.36 5.56 -16.11
CA SER A 64 10.18 4.51 -17.10
C SER A 64 8.70 4.30 -17.42
N HIS A 65 8.39 4.14 -18.71
CA HIS A 65 7.07 3.70 -19.17
C HIS A 65 6.90 2.17 -19.09
N ASN A 66 8.01 1.44 -18.92
CA ASN A 66 7.99 -0.01 -18.80
C ASN A 66 7.72 -0.40 -17.34
N GLY A 67 6.51 -0.92 -17.10
CA GLY A 67 6.14 -1.53 -15.82
C GLY A 67 6.98 -2.76 -15.52
N GLY A 68 7.51 -2.83 -14.30
CA GLY A 68 8.19 -3.99 -13.74
C GLY A 68 7.31 -4.81 -12.82
N PHE A 69 7.89 -5.82 -12.17
CA PHE A 69 7.19 -6.69 -11.23
C PHE A 69 6.52 -5.90 -10.10
N GLY A 70 5.19 -5.95 -10.02
CA GLY A 70 4.37 -5.24 -9.04
C GLY A 70 4.20 -3.73 -9.28
N THR A 71 4.52 -3.24 -10.49
CA THR A 71 4.35 -1.83 -10.87
C THR A 71 3.66 -1.70 -12.22
N HIS A 72 2.95 -0.59 -12.44
CA HIS A 72 2.40 -0.22 -13.75
C HIS A 72 2.64 1.27 -14.02
N PHE A 73 2.64 1.66 -15.29
CA PHE A 73 2.69 3.07 -15.65
C PHE A 73 1.28 3.65 -15.57
N ASP A 74 1.11 4.73 -14.80
CA ASP A 74 -0.15 5.46 -14.70
C ASP A 74 -0.12 6.63 -15.68
N GLU A 75 -0.91 6.52 -16.75
CA GLU A 75 -1.00 7.55 -17.79
C GLU A 75 -1.52 8.89 -17.26
N SER A 76 -2.40 8.89 -16.25
CA SER A 76 -2.93 10.14 -15.69
C SER A 76 -1.88 10.89 -14.88
N ARG A 77 -0.98 10.15 -14.21
CA ARG A 77 0.07 10.70 -13.35
C ARG A 77 1.43 10.81 -14.05
N GLN A 78 1.53 10.30 -15.29
CA GLN A 78 2.72 10.24 -16.12
C GLN A 78 3.94 9.69 -15.36
N ARG A 79 3.74 8.63 -14.59
CA ARG A 79 4.78 8.02 -13.75
C ARG A 79 4.51 6.55 -13.48
N LEU A 80 5.56 5.83 -13.11
CA LEU A 80 5.44 4.45 -12.63
C LEU A 80 4.87 4.42 -11.20
N VAL A 81 3.84 3.62 -10.97
CA VAL A 81 3.17 3.44 -9.68
C VAL A 81 3.19 1.97 -9.26
N ILE A 82 3.09 1.73 -7.94
CA ILE A 82 3.05 0.38 -7.36
C ILE A 82 1.61 -0.13 -7.41
N ASN A 83 1.43 -1.41 -7.73
CA ASN A 83 0.13 -2.08 -7.66
C ASN A 83 -0.33 -2.20 -6.22
N ASN A 84 -1.61 -1.89 -5.96
CA ASN A 84 -2.18 -2.00 -4.62
C ASN A 84 -2.27 -3.48 -4.17
N GLU A 85 -2.55 -4.36 -5.14
CA GLU A 85 -2.50 -5.81 -4.97
C GLU A 85 -1.05 -6.28 -5.10
N LEU A 86 -0.45 -6.62 -3.95
CA LEU A 86 0.92 -7.09 -3.85
C LEU A 86 1.02 -8.60 -4.10
N GLN A 87 2.24 -9.06 -4.38
CA GLN A 87 2.51 -10.45 -4.71
C GLN A 87 3.39 -11.10 -3.64
N CYS A 88 3.04 -12.33 -3.26
CA CYS A 88 3.88 -13.17 -2.42
C CYS A 88 5.07 -13.68 -3.25
N ILE A 89 6.28 -13.48 -2.74
CA ILE A 89 7.52 -13.94 -3.38
C ILE A 89 8.25 -14.90 -2.46
N LYS A 90 8.75 -16.01 -3.01
CA LYS A 90 9.62 -16.94 -2.28
C LYS A 90 10.89 -16.27 -1.81
N ILE A 91 11.28 -16.55 -0.56
CA ILE A 91 12.53 -16.07 0.04
C ILE A 91 13.75 -16.48 -0.80
N SER A 92 13.69 -17.66 -1.44
CA SER A 92 14.74 -18.13 -2.35
C SER A 92 15.01 -17.18 -3.51
N ASN A 93 13.97 -16.54 -4.05
CA ASN A 93 14.09 -15.62 -5.19
C ASN A 93 14.80 -14.32 -4.77
N LEU A 94 14.51 -13.84 -3.56
CA LEU A 94 15.18 -12.67 -2.98
C LEU A 94 16.67 -12.94 -2.72
N MET A 95 16.98 -14.15 -2.24
CA MET A 95 18.35 -14.58 -1.95
C MET A 95 19.18 -14.79 -3.22
N ALA A 96 18.55 -15.23 -4.32
CA ALA A 96 19.20 -15.40 -5.62
C ALA A 96 19.60 -14.05 -6.24
N ASN A 97 18.71 -13.05 -6.19
CA ASN A 97 18.96 -11.74 -6.79
C ASN A 97 19.95 -10.87 -5.99
N ARG A 98 20.24 -11.20 -4.72
CA ARG A 98 21.24 -10.50 -3.89
C ARG A 98 22.70 -10.70 -4.33
N ARG A 99 22.95 -11.58 -5.31
CA ARG A 99 24.30 -11.93 -5.79
C ARG A 99 24.72 -11.17 -7.06
N HIS A 100 23.90 -10.23 -7.53
CA HIS A 100 24.23 -9.23 -8.54
C HIS A 100 24.32 -7.85 -7.91
#